data_AF-A0A257UF58-F1
#
_entry.id   AF-A0A257UF58-F1
#
_cell.length_a   1.000
_cell.length_b   1.000
_cell.length_c   1.000
_cell.angle_alpha   90.00
_cell.angle_beta   90.00
_cell.angle_gamma   90.00
#
_symmetry.space_group_name_H-M   'P 1'
#
loop_
_entity.id
_entity.type
_entity.pdbx_description
1 polymer ?
#
loop_
_entity_poly.entity_id
_entity_poly.type
_entity_poly.pdbx_seq_one_letter_code
_entity_poly.pdbx_strand_id
1 'polypeptide(L)' 'DAPAVVVFRRTEQGFVREVWQELDAVLPLPEIAIDLPLAEIYEAVEFRGEPEDDDSSFSEAELMQ' A
#
# COMPACT_ATOMS: atom_id res chain seq x y z
N ASP A 1 -4.48 -5.29 1.39
CA ASP A 1 -4.11 -3.87 1.21
C ASP A 1 -3.10 -3.75 0.06
N ALA A 2 -3.05 -2.61 -0.64
CA ALA A 2 -2.12 -2.38 -1.75
C ALA A 2 -1.32 -1.08 -1.51
N PRO A 3 -0.03 -1.02 -1.87
CA PRO A 3 0.79 0.18 -1.72
C PRO A 3 0.16 1.35 -2.47
N ALA A 4 -0.01 2.47 -1.76
CA ALA A 4 -0.56 3.69 -2.33
C ALA A 4 0.11 4.94 -1.76
N VAL A 5 0.39 5.89 -2.64
CA VAL A 5 0.94 7.20 -2.31
C VAL A 5 -0.03 8.29 -2.78
N VAL A 6 -0.30 9.26 -1.91
CA VAL A 6 -1.13 10.43 -2.22
C VAL A 6 -0.24 11.66 -2.34
N VAL A 7 -0.22 12.28 -3.52
CA VAL A 7 0.59 13.46 -3.81
C VAL A 7 -0.31 14.68 -3.93
N PHE A 8 0.10 15.76 -3.29
CA PHE A 8 -0.57 17.06 -3.39
C PHE A 8 0.34 18.02 -4.15
N ARG A 9 0.06 18.25 -5.44
CA ARG A 9 0.83 19.17 -6.27
C ARG A 9 0.25 20.57 -6.23
N ARG A 10 1.11 21.56 -5.99
CA ARG A 10 0.70 22.98 -6.03
C ARG A 10 0.49 23.42 -7.48
N THR A 11 -0.60 24.12 -7.69
CA THR A 11 -1.00 24.77 -8.94
C THR A 11 -1.35 26.23 -8.65
N GLU A 12 -1.54 27.03 -9.70
CA GLU A 12 -1.97 28.43 -9.57
C GLU A 12 -3.34 28.58 -8.88
N GLN A 13 -4.15 27.52 -8.89
CA GLN A 13 -5.52 27.50 -8.35
C GLN A 13 -5.64 26.76 -7.00
N GLY A 14 -4.54 26.21 -6.46
CA GLY A 14 -4.57 25.43 -5.22
C GLY A 14 -3.74 24.15 -5.30
N PHE A 15 -4.23 23.05 -4.70
CA PHE A 15 -3.56 21.75 -4.75
C PHE A 15 -4.37 20.73 -5.53
N VAL A 16 -3.70 19.99 -6.42
CA VAL A 16 -4.26 18.82 -7.10
C VAL A 16 -3.83 17.58 -6.33
N ARG A 17 -4.80 16.69 -6.06
CA ARG A 17 -4.57 15.40 -5.41
C ARG A 17 -4.41 14.32 -6.48
N GLU A 18 -3.26 13.66 -6.47
CA GLU A 18 -2.94 12.51 -7.32
C GLU A 18 -2.75 11.28 -6.44
N VAL A 19 -3.25 10.14 -6.89
CA VAL A 19 -3.09 8.86 -6.18
C VAL A 19 -2.35 7.90 -7.09
N TRP A 20 -1.23 7.40 -6.58
CA TRP A 20 -0.38 6.42 -7.25
C TRP A 20 -0.48 5.12 -6.48
N GLN A 21 -0.75 4.02 -7.19
CA GLN A 21 -0.94 2.68 -6.62
C GLN A 21 0.03 1.72 -7.29
N GLU A 22 0.22 0.55 -6.68
CA GLU A 22 1.12 -0.52 -7.13
C GLU A 22 2.61 -0.21 -6.89
N LEU A 23 3.43 -1.27 -6.76
CA LEU A 23 4.87 -1.14 -6.48
C LEU A 23 5.68 -0.68 -7.69
N ASP A 24 5.20 -0.96 -8.89
CA ASP A 24 5.83 -0.57 -10.16
C ASP A 24 5.63 0.91 -10.52
N ALA A 25 4.80 1.63 -9.77
CA ALA A 25 4.63 3.06 -9.98
C ALA A 25 5.93 3.84 -9.67
N VAL A 26 6.25 4.80 -10.55
CA VAL A 26 7.39 5.70 -10.39
C VAL A 26 6.88 7.12 -10.29
N LEU A 27 7.12 7.77 -9.15
CA LEU A 27 6.65 9.12 -8.88
C LEU A 27 7.66 10.18 -9.35
N PRO A 28 7.33 11.04 -10.34
CA PRO A 28 8.23 12.10 -10.76
C PRO A 28 8.19 13.29 -9.79
N LEU A 29 9.38 13.74 -9.36
CA LEU A 29 9.60 14.90 -8.50
C LEU A 29 10.40 15.97 -9.27
N PRO A 30 9.73 16.76 -10.15
CA PRO A 30 10.42 17.68 -11.06
C PRO A 30 11.15 18.81 -10.35
N GLU A 31 10.76 19.19 -9.13
CA GLU A 31 11.41 20.28 -8.38
C GLU A 31 12.86 19.98 -7.98
N ILE A 32 13.18 18.69 -7.82
CA ILE A 32 14.54 18.21 -7.49
C ILE A 32 15.11 17.31 -8.59
N ALA A 33 14.41 17.20 -9.73
CA ALA A 33 14.79 16.40 -10.89
C ALA A 33 15.13 14.93 -10.56
N ILE A 34 14.31 14.29 -9.72
CA ILE A 34 14.44 12.86 -9.42
C ILE A 34 13.14 12.12 -9.73
N ASP A 35 13.29 10.83 -9.98
CA ASP A 35 12.21 9.86 -10.04
C ASP A 35 12.26 9.02 -8.77
N LEU A 36 11.10 8.80 -8.13
CA LEU A 36 10.99 8.06 -6.88
C LEU A 36 10.12 6.79 -7.11
N PRO A 37 10.73 5.61 -7.33
CA PRO A 37 10.01 4.36 -7.48
C PRO A 37 9.35 3.93 -6.17
N LEU A 38 8.06 3.55 -6.21
CA LEU A 38 7.36 3.04 -5.02
C LEU A 38 8.00 1.74 -4.52
N ALA A 39 8.54 0.91 -5.41
CA ALA A 39 9.31 -0.29 -5.07
C ALA A 39 10.50 0.00 -4.12
N GLU A 40 11.18 1.14 -4.28
CA GLU A 40 12.30 1.53 -3.39
C GLU A 40 11.79 2.00 -2.02
N ILE A 41 10.70 2.78 -2.01
CA ILE A 41 10.07 3.25 -0.76
C ILE A 41 9.62 2.06 0.10
N TYR A 42 9.08 1.03 -0.53
CA TYR A 42 8.49 -0.12 0.13
C TYR A 42 9.39 -1.37 0.12
N GLU A 43 10.67 -1.26 -0.22
CA GLU A 43 11.60 -2.41 -0.29
C GLU A 43 11.62 -3.26 0.99
N ALA A 44 11.53 -2.60 2.15
CA ALA A 44 11.53 -3.24 3.47
C ALA A 44 10.13 -3.46 4.06
N VAL A 45 9.07 -3.28 3.28
CA VAL A 45 7.68 -3.39 3.74
C VAL A 45 7.04 -4.66 3.17
N GLU A 46 6.68 -5.57 4.07
CA GLU A 46 5.87 -6.73 3.72
C GLU A 46 4.38 -6.36 3.70
N PHE A 47 3.77 -6.38 2.51
CA PHE A 47 2.31 -6.31 2.38
C PHE A 47 1.72 -7.69 2.67
N ARG A 48 1.41 -7.95 3.94
CA ARG A 48 0.60 -9.12 4.29
C ARG A 48 -0.83 -8.82 3.85
N GLY A 49 -1.37 -9.69 2.99
CA GLY A 49 -2.81 -9.77 2.85
C GLY A 49 -3.42 -9.94 4.24
N GLU A 50 -4.59 -9.35 4.48
CA GLU A 50 -5.39 -9.68 5.67
C GLU A 50 -5.37 -11.21 5.78
N PRO A 51 -4.98 -11.81 6.93
CA PRO A 51 -5.13 -13.24 7.08
C PRO A 51 -6.59 -13.51 6.76
N GLU A 52 -6.84 -14.34 5.74
CA GLU A 52 -8.16 -14.95 5.61
C GLU A 52 -8.39 -15.59 6.97
N ASP A 53 -9.33 -15.07 7.75
CA ASP A 53 -9.73 -15.67 9.01
C ASP A 53 -10.13 -17.10 8.68
N ASP A 54 -9.18 -18.03 8.84
CA ASP A 54 -9.41 -19.45 8.67
C ASP A 54 -10.19 -19.88 9.91
N ASP A 55 -11.50 -19.65 9.87
CA ASP A 55 -12.52 -20.15 10.80
C ASP A 55 -12.68 -21.68 10.62
N SER A 56 -11.56 -22.39 10.45
CA SER A 56 -11.48 -23.84 10.32
C SER A 56 -10.53 -24.36 11.38
N SER A 57 -11.01 -24.49 12.62
CA SER A 57 -10.75 -25.66 13.48
C SER A 57 -10.84 -25.33 14.98
N PHE A 58 -12.05 -25.13 15.48
CA PHE A 58 -12.41 -25.65 16.80
C PHE A 58 -13.64 -26.54 16.63
N SER A 59 -13.43 -27.76 16.13
CA SER A 59 -14.47 -28.79 16.20
C SER A 59 -14.75 -29.10 17.67
N GLU A 60 -15.94 -28.67 18.13
CA GLU A 60 -16.54 -28.84 19.46
C GLU A 60 -16.82 -30.32 19.83
N ALA A 61 -16.05 -31.28 19.31
CA ALA A 61 -16.35 -32.71 19.40
C ALA A 61 -15.55 -33.47 20.49
N GLU A 62 -14.62 -32.84 21.22
CA GLU A 62 -13.71 -33.57 22.12
C GLU A 62 -13.85 -33.22 23.62
N LEU A 63 -14.88 -32.47 24.03
CA LEU A 63 -15.13 -32.15 25.45
C LEU A 63 -16.20 -33.03 26.12
N MET A 64 -16.63 -34.12 25.46
CA MET A 64 -17.60 -35.10 26.00
C MET A 64 -17.01 -36.52 26.14
N GLN A 65 -15.75 -36.63 26.55
CA GLN A 65 -15.23 -37.86 27.14
C GLN A 65 -14.57 -37.58 28.50
#